data_AF-A0A4R1MTD8-F1
#
_entry.id   AF-A0A4R1MTD8-F1
#
_cell.length_a   1.000
_cell.length_b   1.000
_cell.length_c   1.000
_cell.angle_alpha   90.00
_cell.angle_beta   90.00
_cell.angle_gamma   90.00
#
_symmetry.space_group_name_H-M   'P 1'
#
loop_
_entity.id
_entity.type
_entity.pdbx_description
1 polymer ?
#
loop_
_entity_poly.entity_id
_entity_poly.type
_entity_poly.pdbx_seq_one_letter_code
_entity_poly.pdbx_strand_id
1 'polypeptide(L)'
;MQERTLNQFSAKSEMEDCLLCHNAPCTKQCPHGLDPAKVIRSFRFENIKGAAESAKDTKICKACKEKSCIKACVRGKIDHPVDIPNLIGYVASLRKEETIKTIDLSIDFCGIPCDNPFFLSSSVVASNYEMVAKAFDMGWSGVAFKTIGVFVPEEVSPRFATIKKEGHSFIGFKNIEQISDHTLEENLDYLKRLKEDYPSKVIVASILGQSDEEWTYLAELMTQAGADIIECNFSCPHMTGEGLGSDVGQNPELVAKYTAATRKGTHLPILAKMTPNIGNMEIPAIAAMENGATGIAAINTIKSIMNVHLDDFNSEPQVDGKSCVGGYSGKTVKPIALRFINDMKQHPKLKDVPISGMGGIETWRDGAEFIALGCENLQITTSVMQYGYRIIDDLIDGLSSYLGEKGYKSVREMVGKALPKLVSAEALNRQSISYPKFDKGNCIGCGRCYLSCYDGGHQAIKMDEDKGKPKLLAKECVGCHLCAVVCPVGAISAGKRVAIKH
;
A
#
# COMPACT_ATOMS: atom_id res chain seq x y z
N MET A 1 32.71 9.29 -16.78
CA MET A 1 32.16 9.14 -15.42
C MET A 1 33.19 8.39 -14.59
N GLN A 2 33.66 8.98 -13.48
CA GLN A 2 34.49 8.25 -12.51
C GLN A 2 33.70 7.04 -11.99
N GLU A 3 34.37 5.91 -11.74
CA GLU A 3 33.73 4.72 -11.15
C GLU A 3 33.22 5.05 -9.75
N ARG A 4 31.92 5.34 -9.64
CA ARG A 4 31.23 5.56 -8.36
C ARG A 4 30.85 4.21 -7.77
N THR A 5 31.42 3.85 -6.62
CA THR A 5 30.94 2.69 -5.87
C THR A 5 29.68 3.09 -5.09
N LEU A 6 28.56 2.42 -5.35
CA LEU A 6 27.32 2.67 -4.62
C LEU A 6 27.35 1.98 -3.25
N ASN A 7 26.86 2.67 -2.23
CA ASN A 7 26.53 2.11 -0.93
C ASN A 7 25.00 2.01 -0.80
N GLN A 8 24.50 1.55 0.34
CA GLN A 8 23.05 1.39 0.53
C GLN A 8 22.26 2.69 0.31
N PHE A 9 22.77 3.83 0.76
CA PHE A 9 22.09 5.11 0.62
C PHE A 9 22.09 5.57 -0.84
N SER A 10 23.25 5.58 -1.49
CA SER A 10 23.34 6.02 -2.88
C SER A 10 22.64 5.06 -3.85
N ALA A 11 22.64 3.76 -3.58
CA ALA A 11 21.89 2.79 -4.37
C ALA A 11 20.37 2.98 -4.26
N LYS A 12 19.85 3.31 -3.07
CA LYS A 12 18.43 3.64 -2.91
C LYS A 12 18.05 4.90 -3.68
N SER A 13 18.83 5.97 -3.52
CA SER A 13 18.61 7.22 -4.27
C SER A 13 18.64 6.98 -5.79
N GLU A 14 19.63 6.24 -6.28
CA GLU A 14 19.76 5.92 -7.71
C GLU A 14 18.59 5.08 -8.25
N MET A 15 18.01 4.23 -7.42
CA MET A 15 16.85 3.42 -7.77
C MET A 15 15.53 4.22 -7.72
N GLU A 16 15.40 5.17 -6.78
CA GLU A 16 14.26 6.10 -6.70
C GLU A 16 14.17 6.98 -7.96
N ASP A 17 15.32 7.31 -8.54
CA ASP A 17 15.47 8.04 -9.79
C ASP A 17 14.92 7.29 -11.02
N CYS A 18 14.84 5.95 -10.97
CA CYS A 18 14.33 5.16 -12.10
C CYS A 18 12.85 5.46 -12.38
N LEU A 19 12.51 5.84 -13.61
CA LEU A 19 11.13 6.16 -14.01
C LEU A 19 10.21 4.92 -14.19
N LEU A 20 10.71 3.71 -13.98
CA LEU A 20 9.98 2.44 -14.17
C LEU A 20 9.18 2.41 -15.49
N CYS A 21 9.86 2.66 -16.61
CA CYS A 21 9.25 2.76 -17.94
C CYS A 21 8.45 1.49 -18.31
N HIS A 22 7.27 1.66 -18.91
CA HIS A 22 6.44 0.54 -19.39
C HIS A 22 7.19 -0.36 -20.39
N ASN A 23 7.79 0.24 -21.41
CA ASN A 23 8.62 -0.41 -22.41
C ASN A 23 10.11 -0.14 -22.12
N ALA A 24 10.64 -0.72 -21.04
CA ALA A 24 11.94 -0.38 -20.50
C ALA A 24 13.08 -0.44 -21.54
N PRO A 25 13.61 0.72 -22.00
CA PRO A 25 14.64 0.73 -23.04
C PRO A 25 15.97 0.14 -22.56
N CYS A 26 16.24 0.23 -21.26
CA CYS A 26 17.44 -0.35 -20.65
C CYS A 26 17.51 -1.87 -20.81
N THR A 27 16.38 -2.57 -20.72
CA THR A 27 16.30 -4.02 -20.95
C THR A 27 16.38 -4.33 -22.44
N LYS A 28 15.60 -3.62 -23.28
CA LYS A 28 15.59 -3.85 -24.74
C LYS A 28 16.96 -3.63 -25.40
N GLN A 29 17.75 -2.68 -24.89
CA GLN A 29 19.07 -2.35 -25.43
C GLN A 29 20.23 -3.01 -24.67
N CYS A 30 19.97 -4.00 -23.80
CA CYS A 30 21.05 -4.72 -23.16
C CYS A 30 21.71 -5.68 -24.17
N PRO A 31 22.99 -5.51 -24.54
CA PRO A 31 23.66 -6.37 -25.54
C PRO A 31 23.92 -7.80 -25.02
N HIS A 32 23.68 -8.02 -23.72
CA HIS A 32 23.90 -9.31 -23.06
C HIS A 32 22.59 -9.97 -22.59
N GLY A 33 21.43 -9.43 -22.98
CA GLY A 33 20.12 -9.99 -22.64
C GLY A 33 19.75 -9.95 -21.14
N LEU A 34 20.40 -9.10 -20.35
CA LEU A 34 20.03 -8.89 -18.94
C LEU A 34 18.74 -8.05 -18.84
N ASP A 35 18.01 -8.20 -17.74
CA ASP A 35 16.82 -7.41 -17.42
C ASP A 35 17.07 -6.39 -16.28
N PRO A 36 17.76 -5.27 -16.55
CA PRO A 36 17.99 -4.22 -15.58
C PRO A 36 16.68 -3.65 -15.02
N ALA A 37 15.62 -3.58 -15.82
CA ALA A 37 14.35 -3.03 -15.39
C ALA A 37 13.73 -3.87 -14.27
N LYS A 38 13.71 -5.20 -14.41
CA LYS A 38 13.24 -6.11 -13.35
C LYS A 38 14.08 -5.96 -12.08
N VAL A 39 15.41 -5.99 -12.19
CA VAL A 39 16.31 -5.87 -11.01
C VAL A 39 16.04 -4.58 -10.24
N ILE A 40 15.99 -3.44 -10.95
CA ILE A 40 15.77 -2.13 -10.32
C ILE A 40 14.36 -2.03 -9.73
N ARG A 41 13.34 -2.53 -10.44
CA ARG A 41 11.95 -2.56 -9.97
C ARG A 41 11.81 -3.40 -8.70
N SER A 42 12.34 -4.61 -8.68
CA SER A 42 12.30 -5.48 -7.50
C SER A 42 13.03 -4.86 -6.31
N PHE A 43 14.19 -4.22 -6.55
CA PHE A 43 14.90 -3.49 -5.50
C PHE A 43 14.07 -2.32 -4.97
N ARG A 44 13.35 -1.60 -5.84
CA ARG A 44 12.44 -0.49 -5.50
C ARG A 44 11.25 -0.91 -4.66
N PHE A 45 10.64 -2.05 -4.96
CA PHE A 45 9.53 -2.59 -4.18
C PHE A 45 9.99 -3.48 -3.03
N GLU A 46 11.22 -3.26 -2.54
CA GLU A 46 11.81 -3.93 -1.38
C GLU A 46 11.93 -5.45 -1.49
N ASN A 47 11.74 -6.02 -2.69
CA ASN A 47 12.05 -7.40 -3.02
C ASN A 47 13.55 -7.56 -3.29
N ILE A 48 14.35 -7.33 -2.24
CA ILE A 48 15.82 -7.28 -2.32
C ILE A 48 16.41 -8.60 -2.82
N LYS A 49 15.81 -9.73 -2.42
CA LYS A 49 16.30 -11.06 -2.76
C LYS A 49 15.93 -11.45 -4.19
N GLY A 50 14.68 -11.24 -4.60
CA GLY A 50 14.28 -11.41 -5.99
C GLY A 50 15.09 -10.50 -6.93
N ALA A 51 15.41 -9.28 -6.50
CA ALA A 51 16.29 -8.38 -7.22
C ALA A 51 17.73 -8.93 -7.34
N ALA A 52 18.32 -9.39 -6.23
CA ALA A 52 19.67 -9.96 -6.21
C ALA A 52 19.79 -11.25 -7.03
N GLU A 53 18.77 -12.12 -7.01
CA GLU A 53 18.69 -13.32 -7.86
C GLU A 53 18.49 -12.98 -9.33
N SER A 54 17.73 -11.92 -9.64
CA SER A 54 17.52 -11.47 -11.02
C SER A 54 18.76 -10.79 -11.61
N ALA A 55 19.65 -10.25 -10.77
CA ALA A 55 20.88 -9.57 -11.16
C ALA A 55 22.00 -10.52 -11.64
N LYS A 56 21.66 -11.71 -12.18
CA LYS A 56 22.61 -12.78 -12.56
C LYS A 56 23.81 -12.27 -13.37
N ASP A 57 24.98 -12.80 -13.04
CA ASP A 57 26.29 -12.56 -13.68
C ASP A 57 26.68 -11.08 -13.85
N THR A 58 26.86 -10.39 -12.72
CA THR A 58 27.30 -8.99 -12.69
C THR A 58 28.69 -8.73 -13.24
N LYS A 59 29.49 -9.78 -13.46
CA LYS A 59 30.77 -9.64 -14.17
C LYS A 59 30.53 -9.15 -15.58
N ILE A 60 29.46 -9.62 -16.24
CA ILE A 60 29.08 -9.18 -17.58
C ILE A 60 28.68 -7.70 -17.56
N CYS A 61 27.79 -7.30 -16.64
CA CYS A 61 27.32 -5.92 -16.57
C CYS A 61 28.47 -4.94 -16.26
N LYS A 62 29.37 -5.31 -15.33
CA LYS A 62 30.54 -4.50 -14.96
C LYS A 62 31.57 -4.42 -16.09
N ALA A 63 31.77 -5.51 -16.84
CA ALA A 63 32.69 -5.55 -17.98
C ALA A 63 32.12 -4.96 -19.28
N CYS A 64 30.80 -4.69 -19.33
CA CYS A 64 30.15 -4.17 -20.52
C CYS A 64 30.66 -2.77 -20.87
N LYS A 65 31.35 -2.66 -22.02
CA LYS A 65 31.87 -1.37 -22.53
C LYS A 65 30.82 -0.53 -23.24
N GLU A 66 29.81 -1.17 -23.84
CA GLU A 66 28.82 -0.50 -24.69
C GLU A 66 27.88 0.41 -23.88
N LYS A 67 27.41 -0.10 -22.72
CA LYS A 67 26.52 0.58 -21.77
C LYS A 67 25.31 1.24 -22.45
N SER A 68 24.76 0.61 -23.49
CA SER A 68 23.61 1.11 -24.26
C SER A 68 22.36 1.32 -23.39
N CYS A 69 22.22 0.55 -22.31
CA CYS A 69 21.17 0.75 -21.31
C CYS A 69 21.18 2.15 -20.66
N ILE A 70 22.36 2.75 -20.43
CA ILE A 70 22.50 4.11 -19.88
C ILE A 70 22.10 5.14 -20.95
N LYS A 71 22.61 4.98 -22.18
CA LYS A 71 22.31 5.90 -23.30
C LYS A 71 20.83 5.90 -23.64
N ALA A 72 20.16 4.75 -23.53
CA ALA A 72 18.74 4.56 -23.78
C ALA A 72 17.83 5.05 -22.64
N CYS A 73 18.39 5.31 -21.45
CA CYS A 73 17.61 5.64 -20.27
C CYS A 73 16.84 6.94 -20.49
N VAL A 74 15.50 6.88 -20.43
CA VAL A 74 14.63 8.03 -20.70
C VAL A 74 14.85 9.16 -19.71
N ARG A 75 15.25 8.85 -18.47
CA ARG A 75 15.60 9.84 -17.44
C ARG A 75 16.72 10.79 -17.88
N GLY A 76 17.63 10.33 -18.75
CA GLY A 76 18.67 11.18 -19.34
C GLY A 76 18.15 12.38 -20.13
N LYS A 77 16.86 12.41 -20.47
CA LYS A 77 16.19 13.57 -21.08
C LYS A 77 15.74 14.63 -20.07
N ILE A 78 15.73 14.31 -18.78
CA ILE A 78 15.36 15.22 -17.69
C ILE A 78 16.62 15.90 -17.17
N ASP A 79 17.58 15.11 -16.68
CA ASP A 79 18.81 15.59 -16.06
C ASP A 79 19.98 14.61 -16.27
N HIS A 80 19.85 13.35 -15.83
CA HIS A 80 20.88 12.32 -15.99
C HIS A 80 20.28 10.90 -16.14
N PRO A 81 20.97 9.96 -16.79
CA PRO A 81 20.52 8.56 -16.83
C PRO A 81 20.78 7.87 -15.50
N VAL A 82 20.00 6.83 -15.19
CA VAL A 82 20.26 5.94 -14.04
C VAL A 82 21.59 5.21 -14.25
N ASP A 83 22.43 5.16 -13.21
CA ASP A 83 23.70 4.41 -13.17
C ASP A 83 23.45 2.89 -13.01
N ILE A 84 22.82 2.33 -14.04
CA ILE A 84 22.37 0.93 -14.09
C ILE A 84 23.51 -0.06 -13.76
N PRO A 85 24.74 0.05 -14.31
CA PRO A 85 25.78 -0.93 -14.02
C PRO A 85 26.22 -0.96 -12.56
N ASN A 86 26.41 0.21 -11.93
CA ASN A 86 26.79 0.26 -10.52
C ASN A 86 25.64 -0.16 -9.62
N LEU A 87 24.39 0.17 -9.97
CA LEU A 87 23.20 -0.25 -9.24
C LEU A 87 23.02 -1.77 -9.29
N ILE A 88 23.15 -2.39 -10.46
CA ILE A 88 23.12 -3.86 -10.60
C ILE A 88 24.27 -4.52 -9.84
N GLY A 89 25.48 -3.95 -9.94
CA GLY A 89 26.65 -4.44 -9.20
C GLY A 89 26.41 -4.42 -7.69
N TYR A 90 25.83 -3.33 -7.18
CA TYR A 90 25.44 -3.22 -5.77
C TYR A 90 24.37 -4.25 -5.40
N VAL A 91 23.26 -4.33 -6.15
CA VAL A 91 22.16 -5.26 -5.84
C VAL A 91 22.62 -6.72 -5.83
N ALA A 92 23.47 -7.14 -6.77
CA ALA A 92 24.01 -8.49 -6.75
C ALA A 92 25.00 -8.75 -5.60
N SER A 93 25.67 -7.72 -5.09
CA SER A 93 26.51 -7.87 -3.90
C SER A 93 25.69 -8.23 -2.64
N LEU A 94 24.37 -8.01 -2.67
CA LEU A 94 23.45 -8.40 -1.60
C LEU A 94 23.04 -9.88 -1.68
N ARG A 95 23.40 -10.58 -2.76
CA ARG A 95 23.10 -11.99 -2.95
C ARG A 95 23.81 -12.81 -1.88
N LYS A 96 23.07 -13.72 -1.26
CA LYS A 96 23.63 -14.76 -0.39
C LYS A 96 23.66 -16.07 -1.17
N GLU A 97 24.60 -16.96 -0.88
CA GLU A 97 24.73 -18.27 -1.57
C GLU A 97 23.63 -19.29 -1.20
N GLU A 98 22.61 -18.87 -0.46
CA GLU A 98 21.50 -19.72 -0.04
C GLU A 98 20.37 -19.71 -1.08
N THR A 99 19.82 -20.88 -1.39
CA THR A 99 18.62 -21.01 -2.22
C THR A 99 17.44 -20.29 -1.55
N ILE A 100 16.76 -19.41 -2.29
CA ILE A 100 15.53 -18.77 -1.81
C ILE A 100 14.47 -19.85 -1.61
N LYS A 101 14.01 -20.00 -0.37
CA LYS A 101 12.85 -20.83 -0.04
C LYS A 101 11.59 -20.02 -0.27
N THR A 102 10.76 -20.47 -1.21
CA THR A 102 9.43 -19.93 -1.45
C THR A 102 8.38 -20.89 -0.91
N ILE A 103 7.20 -20.36 -0.62
CA ILE A 103 6.02 -21.14 -0.25
C ILE A 103 4.82 -20.76 -1.10
N ASP A 104 3.82 -21.63 -1.12
CA ASP A 104 2.51 -21.32 -1.67
C ASP A 104 1.85 -20.19 -0.86
N LEU A 105 1.28 -19.22 -1.57
CA LEU A 105 0.59 -18.07 -1.01
C LEU A 105 -0.93 -18.22 -0.99
N SER A 106 -1.45 -19.37 -1.42
CA SER A 106 -2.89 -19.61 -1.44
C SER A 106 -3.55 -19.37 -0.08
N ILE A 107 -4.75 -18.80 -0.13
CA ILE A 107 -5.58 -18.52 1.05
C ILE A 107 -7.02 -18.97 0.81
N ASP A 108 -7.78 -19.07 1.90
CA ASP A 108 -9.24 -19.05 1.86
C ASP A 108 -9.69 -17.69 2.40
N PHE A 109 -10.55 -16.99 1.66
CA PHE A 109 -11.16 -15.76 2.12
C PHE A 109 -12.67 -15.84 2.00
N CYS A 110 -13.37 -15.78 3.15
CA CYS A 110 -14.81 -15.95 3.24
C CYS A 110 -15.32 -17.28 2.62
N GLY A 111 -14.54 -18.36 2.70
CA GLY A 111 -14.89 -19.67 2.13
C GLY A 111 -14.54 -19.82 0.64
N ILE A 112 -13.82 -18.85 0.06
CA ILE A 112 -13.45 -18.84 -1.35
C ILE A 112 -11.93 -19.03 -1.47
N PRO A 113 -11.45 -20.03 -2.24
CA PRO A 113 -10.03 -20.23 -2.48
C PRO A 113 -9.46 -19.12 -3.37
N CYS A 114 -8.28 -18.62 -3.00
CA CYS A 114 -7.56 -17.59 -3.74
C CYS A 114 -6.11 -18.07 -3.96
N ASP A 115 -5.55 -17.79 -5.14
CA ASP A 115 -4.16 -18.12 -5.50
C ASP A 115 -3.14 -17.43 -4.58
N ASN A 116 -3.48 -16.22 -4.12
CA ASN A 116 -2.65 -15.37 -3.26
C ASN A 116 -3.52 -14.28 -2.60
N PRO A 117 -3.03 -13.55 -1.58
CA PRO A 117 -3.85 -12.58 -0.85
C PRO A 117 -4.07 -11.25 -1.58
N PHE A 118 -3.52 -11.03 -2.77
CA PHE A 118 -3.47 -9.70 -3.40
C PHE A 118 -4.57 -9.51 -4.45
N PHE A 119 -5.48 -8.58 -4.16
CA PHE A 119 -6.60 -8.20 -5.00
C PHE A 119 -6.47 -6.73 -5.43
N LEU A 120 -7.03 -6.38 -6.58
CA LEU A 120 -7.27 -4.96 -6.91
C LEU A 120 -8.44 -4.44 -6.07
N SER A 121 -8.41 -3.17 -5.65
CA SER A 121 -9.58 -2.55 -5.01
C SER A 121 -10.52 -1.89 -6.02
N SER A 122 -11.81 -1.84 -5.67
CA SER A 122 -12.86 -1.11 -6.39
C SER A 122 -12.47 0.36 -6.57
N SER A 123 -12.04 0.68 -7.79
CA SER A 123 -11.49 1.97 -8.22
C SER A 123 -11.25 1.95 -9.74
N VAL A 124 -10.67 3.01 -10.32
CA VAL A 124 -10.32 3.04 -11.76
C VAL A 124 -9.50 1.86 -12.24
N VAL A 125 -8.74 1.19 -11.37
CA VAL A 125 -7.85 0.09 -11.79
C VAL A 125 -8.62 -1.21 -12.05
N ALA A 126 -9.94 -1.23 -11.88
CA ALA A 126 -10.78 -2.41 -12.09
C ALA A 126 -12.17 -2.02 -12.64
N SER A 127 -12.22 -1.23 -13.72
CA SER A 127 -13.47 -0.67 -14.26
C SER A 127 -14.06 -1.37 -15.48
N ASN A 128 -13.26 -2.12 -16.25
CA ASN A 128 -13.72 -2.81 -17.46
C ASN A 128 -13.02 -4.17 -17.66
N TYR A 129 -13.49 -4.91 -18.66
CA TYR A 129 -12.99 -6.24 -19.01
C TYR A 129 -11.47 -6.23 -19.27
N GLU A 130 -10.97 -5.36 -20.15
CA GLU A 130 -9.56 -5.37 -20.58
C GLU A 130 -8.60 -5.11 -19.42
N MET A 131 -8.99 -4.22 -18.51
CA MET A 131 -8.20 -3.88 -17.33
C MET A 131 -8.10 -5.05 -16.36
N VAL A 132 -9.22 -5.72 -16.08
CA VAL A 132 -9.27 -6.84 -15.14
C VAL A 132 -8.64 -8.10 -15.73
N ALA A 133 -8.94 -8.43 -16.99
CA ALA A 133 -8.33 -9.57 -17.69
C ALA A 133 -6.80 -9.45 -17.68
N LYS A 134 -6.26 -8.27 -18.00
CA LYS A 134 -4.82 -8.00 -17.91
C LYS A 134 -4.27 -8.19 -16.49
N ALA A 135 -5.00 -7.79 -15.46
CA ALA A 135 -4.55 -8.02 -14.08
C ALA A 135 -4.52 -9.51 -13.74
N PHE A 136 -5.54 -10.27 -14.14
CA PHE A 136 -5.58 -11.72 -13.95
C PHE A 136 -4.45 -12.45 -14.68
N ASP A 137 -4.18 -12.09 -15.94
CA ASP A 137 -3.05 -12.62 -16.72
C ASP A 137 -1.69 -12.38 -16.04
N MET A 138 -1.58 -11.28 -15.29
CA MET A 138 -0.36 -10.91 -14.56
C MET A 138 -0.25 -11.57 -13.17
N GLY A 139 -1.26 -12.31 -12.73
CA GLY A 139 -1.20 -13.10 -11.48
C GLY A 139 -1.93 -12.49 -10.28
N TRP A 140 -2.72 -11.42 -10.47
CA TRP A 140 -3.66 -10.99 -9.42
C TRP A 140 -4.66 -12.11 -9.15
N SER A 141 -4.94 -12.39 -7.88
CA SER A 141 -5.85 -13.49 -7.51
C SER A 141 -7.31 -13.11 -7.62
N GLY A 142 -7.61 -11.82 -7.51
CA GLY A 142 -8.97 -11.32 -7.56
C GLY A 142 -9.03 -9.81 -7.74
N VAL A 143 -10.23 -9.30 -7.97
CA VAL A 143 -10.51 -7.87 -8.02
C VAL A 143 -11.76 -7.55 -7.23
N ALA A 144 -11.76 -6.43 -6.52
CA ALA A 144 -12.98 -5.69 -6.26
C ALA A 144 -13.25 -4.81 -7.48
N PHE A 145 -14.27 -5.16 -8.24
CA PHE A 145 -14.68 -4.44 -9.44
C PHE A 145 -15.19 -3.05 -9.05
N LYS A 146 -15.00 -2.05 -9.92
CA LYS A 146 -15.44 -0.67 -9.70
C LYS A 146 -16.91 -0.65 -9.28
N THR A 147 -17.25 0.22 -8.32
CA THR A 147 -18.58 0.26 -7.71
C THR A 147 -19.68 0.44 -8.76
N ILE A 148 -20.64 -0.48 -8.81
CA ILE A 148 -21.76 -0.49 -9.76
C ILE A 148 -23.02 0.04 -9.07
N GLY A 149 -23.72 0.94 -9.74
CA GLY A 149 -25.04 1.44 -9.35
C GLY A 149 -26.04 1.27 -10.50
N VAL A 150 -27.28 1.72 -10.28
CA VAL A 150 -28.34 1.72 -11.29
C VAL A 150 -28.29 2.94 -12.24
N PHE A 151 -27.41 3.91 -11.96
CA PHE A 151 -27.24 5.13 -12.74
C PHE A 151 -25.77 5.29 -13.16
N VAL A 152 -25.55 6.04 -14.23
CA VAL A 152 -24.22 6.48 -14.67
C VAL A 152 -23.99 7.89 -14.14
N PRO A 153 -22.91 8.13 -13.37
CA PRO A 153 -22.62 9.45 -12.83
C PRO A 153 -22.17 10.44 -13.92
N GLU A 154 -22.57 11.70 -13.77
CA GLU A 154 -21.99 12.81 -14.55
C GLU A 154 -20.67 13.24 -13.91
N GLU A 155 -19.57 12.74 -14.47
CA GLU A 155 -18.24 12.97 -13.93
C GLU A 155 -17.67 14.35 -14.29
N VAL A 156 -16.87 14.89 -13.37
CA VAL A 156 -16.14 16.15 -13.58
C VAL A 156 -14.72 15.90 -14.11
N SER A 157 -14.03 16.95 -14.55
CA SER A 157 -12.62 16.85 -14.97
C SER A 157 -11.89 18.18 -14.76
N PRO A 158 -10.62 18.17 -14.29
CA PRO A 158 -9.83 17.02 -13.81
C PRO A 158 -10.31 16.42 -12.48
N ARG A 159 -9.94 15.15 -12.22
CA ARG A 159 -10.38 14.39 -11.02
C ARG A 159 -9.30 14.00 -10.03
N PHE A 160 -8.02 14.15 -10.38
CA PHE A 160 -6.90 13.75 -9.55
C PHE A 160 -5.96 14.92 -9.26
N ALA A 161 -5.46 14.96 -8.03
CA ALA A 161 -4.36 15.82 -7.62
C ALA A 161 -3.42 15.08 -6.67
N THR A 162 -2.21 15.60 -6.48
CA THR A 162 -1.22 15.03 -5.55
C THR A 162 -0.58 16.14 -4.74
N ILE A 163 -0.25 15.84 -3.49
CA ILE A 163 0.66 16.67 -2.72
C ILE A 163 2.08 16.30 -3.15
N LYS A 164 2.93 17.31 -3.29
CA LYS A 164 4.35 17.14 -3.61
C LYS A 164 5.17 17.35 -2.34
N LYS A 165 6.29 16.65 -2.21
CA LYS A 165 7.24 16.83 -1.10
C LYS A 165 8.63 17.01 -1.66
N GLU A 166 9.17 18.22 -1.54
CA GLU A 166 10.47 18.61 -2.10
C GLU A 166 10.75 17.97 -3.49
N GLY A 167 11.81 17.16 -3.63
CA GLY A 167 12.16 16.48 -4.88
C GLY A 167 11.30 15.26 -5.22
N HIS A 168 10.38 14.84 -4.35
CA HIS A 168 9.45 13.75 -4.59
C HIS A 168 8.18 14.27 -5.25
N SER A 169 7.95 13.81 -6.48
CA SER A 169 6.79 14.20 -7.29
C SER A 169 5.46 13.60 -6.82
N PHE A 170 5.50 12.61 -5.92
CA PHE A 170 4.32 11.87 -5.50
C PHE A 170 4.42 11.36 -4.06
N ILE A 171 3.32 11.47 -3.31
CA ILE A 171 3.12 10.85 -1.98
C ILE A 171 1.80 10.08 -1.93
N GLY A 172 0.76 10.62 -2.56
CA GLY A 172 -0.59 10.08 -2.55
C GLY A 172 -1.53 10.92 -3.43
N PHE A 173 -2.64 10.33 -3.84
CA PHE A 173 -3.64 11.02 -4.67
C PHE A 173 -4.83 11.49 -3.83
N LYS A 174 -5.30 12.71 -4.07
CA LYS A 174 -6.71 13.06 -3.87
C LYS A 174 -7.45 12.77 -5.17
N ASN A 175 -8.58 12.09 -5.06
CA ASN A 175 -9.53 11.94 -6.14
C ASN A 175 -10.87 12.58 -5.79
N ILE A 176 -11.63 13.00 -6.80
CA ILE A 176 -13.04 13.43 -6.71
C ILE A 176 -13.95 12.59 -7.62
N GLU A 177 -13.58 11.33 -7.82
CA GLU A 177 -14.23 10.40 -8.75
C GLU A 177 -15.38 9.64 -8.08
N GLN A 178 -16.47 9.41 -8.80
CA GLN A 178 -17.67 8.74 -8.30
C GLN A 178 -17.64 7.22 -8.53
N ILE A 179 -18.81 6.59 -8.76
CA ILE A 179 -18.96 5.16 -9.05
C ILE A 179 -18.56 4.84 -10.51
N SER A 180 -18.85 3.65 -11.03
CA SER A 180 -18.56 3.27 -12.42
C SER A 180 -19.22 4.25 -13.40
N ASP A 181 -18.48 4.68 -14.42
CA ASP A 181 -18.95 5.49 -15.55
C ASP A 181 -19.51 4.65 -16.70
N HIS A 182 -19.53 3.33 -16.54
CA HIS A 182 -20.20 2.39 -17.44
C HIS A 182 -21.66 2.16 -17.02
N THR A 183 -22.51 1.88 -18.00
CA THR A 183 -23.91 1.48 -17.76
C THR A 183 -23.98 0.16 -16.97
N LEU A 184 -25.11 -0.08 -16.31
CA LEU A 184 -25.33 -1.34 -15.60
C LEU A 184 -25.18 -2.56 -16.53
N GLU A 185 -25.69 -2.46 -17.77
CA GLU A 185 -25.59 -3.53 -18.77
C GLU A 185 -24.14 -3.84 -19.16
N GLU A 186 -23.33 -2.81 -19.44
CA GLU A 186 -21.90 -2.99 -19.75
C GLU A 186 -21.15 -3.63 -18.59
N ASN A 187 -21.37 -3.16 -17.36
CA ASN A 187 -20.73 -3.75 -16.19
C ASN A 187 -21.11 -5.24 -16.04
N LEU A 188 -22.39 -5.59 -16.24
CA LEU A 188 -22.85 -6.98 -16.20
C LEU A 188 -22.23 -7.86 -17.29
N ASP A 189 -22.09 -7.34 -18.51
CA ASP A 189 -21.38 -8.03 -19.60
C ASP A 189 -19.92 -8.30 -19.24
N TYR A 190 -19.21 -7.30 -18.72
CA TYR A 190 -17.82 -7.45 -18.29
C TYR A 190 -17.67 -8.53 -17.22
N LEU A 191 -18.53 -8.52 -16.19
CA LEU A 191 -18.46 -9.52 -15.12
C LEU A 191 -18.68 -10.94 -15.64
N LYS A 192 -19.68 -11.15 -16.51
CA LYS A 192 -19.98 -12.47 -17.09
C LYS A 192 -18.79 -12.99 -17.90
N ARG A 193 -18.27 -12.17 -18.83
CA ARG A 193 -17.12 -12.54 -19.67
C ARG A 193 -15.88 -12.81 -18.84
N LEU A 194 -15.58 -11.96 -17.84
CA LEU A 194 -14.47 -12.18 -16.93
C LEU A 194 -14.59 -13.52 -16.19
N LYS A 195 -15.79 -13.89 -15.76
CA LYS A 195 -16.01 -15.14 -15.04
C LYS A 195 -15.93 -16.36 -15.97
N GLU A 196 -16.39 -16.23 -17.21
CA GLU A 196 -16.28 -17.27 -18.24
C GLU A 196 -14.81 -17.51 -18.64
N ASP A 197 -14.05 -16.45 -18.87
CA ASP A 197 -12.66 -16.51 -19.33
C ASP A 197 -11.68 -16.85 -18.18
N TYR A 198 -12.01 -16.45 -16.94
CA TYR A 198 -11.17 -16.63 -15.76
C TYR A 198 -11.93 -17.28 -14.58
N PRO A 199 -12.43 -18.53 -14.71
CA PRO A 199 -13.32 -19.13 -13.71
C PRO A 199 -12.67 -19.33 -12.33
N SER A 200 -11.34 -19.48 -12.28
CA SER A 200 -10.60 -19.64 -11.02
C SER A 200 -10.29 -18.32 -10.30
N LYS A 201 -10.51 -17.17 -10.97
CA LYS A 201 -10.23 -15.86 -10.39
C LYS A 201 -11.44 -15.35 -9.63
N VAL A 202 -11.17 -14.58 -8.57
CA VAL A 202 -12.21 -14.08 -7.67
C VAL A 202 -12.67 -12.70 -8.11
N ILE A 203 -13.98 -12.54 -8.33
CA ILE A 203 -14.59 -11.26 -8.63
C ILE A 203 -15.46 -10.83 -7.46
N VAL A 204 -15.04 -9.76 -6.79
CA VAL A 204 -15.80 -9.07 -5.77
C VAL A 204 -16.57 -7.93 -6.45
N ALA A 205 -17.88 -8.06 -6.60
CA ALA A 205 -18.71 -7.01 -7.20
C ALA A 205 -19.02 -5.94 -6.15
N SER A 206 -18.38 -4.78 -6.28
CA SER A 206 -18.67 -3.63 -5.42
C SER A 206 -19.94 -2.95 -5.89
N ILE A 207 -20.91 -2.72 -5.01
CA ILE A 207 -22.20 -2.12 -5.36
C ILE A 207 -22.56 -0.94 -4.46
N LEU A 208 -23.40 -0.06 -4.99
CA LEU A 208 -24.00 1.06 -4.25
C LEU A 208 -25.44 1.27 -4.73
N GLY A 209 -26.40 1.06 -3.83
CA GLY A 209 -27.80 1.40 -4.01
C GLY A 209 -28.22 2.64 -3.18
N GLN A 210 -29.36 3.23 -3.54
CA GLN A 210 -29.96 4.37 -2.85
C GLN A 210 -31.17 3.98 -1.99
N SER A 211 -31.76 2.80 -2.23
CA SER A 211 -32.88 2.23 -1.46
C SER A 211 -32.68 0.74 -1.18
N ASP A 212 -33.50 0.18 -0.28
CA ASP A 212 -33.44 -1.26 0.05
C ASP A 212 -33.69 -2.13 -1.17
N GLU A 213 -34.60 -1.72 -2.04
CA GLU A 213 -34.93 -2.38 -3.30
C GLU A 213 -33.73 -2.37 -4.25
N GLU A 214 -33.04 -1.24 -4.38
CA GLU A 214 -31.85 -1.15 -5.24
C GLU A 214 -30.68 -2.00 -4.72
N TRP A 215 -30.42 -2.00 -3.41
CA TRP A 215 -29.39 -2.86 -2.81
C TRP A 215 -29.69 -4.35 -3.05
N THR A 216 -30.96 -4.74 -2.87
CA THR A 216 -31.41 -6.12 -3.12
C THR A 216 -31.25 -6.48 -4.60
N TYR A 217 -31.75 -5.62 -5.50
CA TYR A 217 -31.72 -5.83 -6.95
C TYR A 217 -30.30 -5.90 -7.51
N LEU A 218 -29.41 -4.98 -7.11
CA LEU A 218 -28.02 -5.01 -7.55
C LEU A 218 -27.32 -6.28 -7.07
N ALA A 219 -27.55 -6.71 -5.82
CA ALA A 219 -26.97 -7.95 -5.30
C ALA A 219 -27.43 -9.19 -6.08
N GLU A 220 -28.72 -9.27 -6.46
CA GLU A 220 -29.26 -10.34 -7.30
C GLU A 220 -28.58 -10.36 -8.67
N LEU A 221 -28.47 -9.19 -9.32
CA LEU A 221 -27.87 -9.09 -10.65
C LEU A 221 -26.38 -9.44 -10.66
N MET A 222 -25.61 -8.94 -9.69
CA MET A 222 -24.18 -9.27 -9.58
C MET A 222 -23.98 -10.77 -9.33
N THR A 223 -24.84 -11.38 -8.52
CA THR A 223 -24.83 -12.84 -8.29
C THR A 223 -25.08 -13.60 -9.59
N GLN A 224 -26.10 -13.21 -10.36
CA GLN A 224 -26.41 -13.83 -11.65
C GLN A 224 -25.31 -13.60 -12.71
N ALA A 225 -24.57 -12.50 -12.62
CA ALA A 225 -23.45 -12.20 -13.50
C ALA A 225 -22.18 -13.00 -13.18
N GLY A 226 -22.16 -13.78 -12.10
CA GLY A 226 -21.04 -14.63 -11.73
C GLY A 226 -20.05 -14.02 -10.75
N ALA A 227 -20.45 -12.99 -10.00
CA ALA A 227 -19.65 -12.51 -8.88
C ALA A 227 -19.46 -13.62 -7.82
N ASP A 228 -18.32 -13.60 -7.14
CA ASP A 228 -18.00 -14.53 -6.05
C ASP A 228 -18.34 -13.94 -4.68
N ILE A 229 -18.21 -12.62 -4.55
CA ILE A 229 -18.45 -11.86 -3.32
C ILE A 229 -19.14 -10.54 -3.70
N ILE A 230 -20.05 -10.06 -2.85
CA ILE A 230 -20.60 -8.70 -2.98
C ILE A 230 -19.89 -7.77 -1.98
N GLU A 231 -19.42 -6.61 -2.43
CA GLU A 231 -18.86 -5.58 -1.55
C GLU A 231 -19.81 -4.39 -1.47
N CYS A 232 -20.39 -4.14 -0.29
CA CYS A 232 -21.23 -2.98 -0.04
C CYS A 232 -20.37 -1.74 0.16
N ASN A 233 -20.38 -0.80 -0.79
CA ASN A 233 -19.64 0.44 -0.67
C ASN A 233 -20.41 1.47 0.18
N PHE A 234 -20.25 1.40 1.51
CA PHE A 234 -20.81 2.38 2.46
C PHE A 234 -19.96 3.64 2.61
N SER A 235 -19.04 3.91 1.69
CA SER A 235 -17.94 4.82 1.95
C SER A 235 -17.61 5.81 0.83
N CYS A 236 -18.42 5.89 -0.25
CA CYS A 236 -18.22 6.88 -1.32
C CYS A 236 -18.32 8.32 -0.78
N PRO A 237 -17.22 9.12 -0.76
CA PRO A 237 -17.22 10.43 -0.11
C PRO A 237 -17.80 11.55 -0.98
N HIS A 238 -18.09 11.26 -2.26
CA HIS A 238 -18.45 12.26 -3.28
C HIS A 238 -19.94 12.30 -3.64
N MET A 239 -20.71 11.33 -3.15
CA MET A 239 -22.16 11.33 -3.37
C MET A 239 -22.80 12.35 -2.43
N THR A 240 -23.38 13.41 -2.99
CA THR A 240 -24.08 14.45 -2.23
C THR A 240 -25.56 14.11 -2.12
N GLY A 241 -26.01 13.73 -0.91
CA GLY A 241 -27.41 13.51 -0.54
C GLY A 241 -27.49 12.90 0.86
N GLU A 242 -28.45 13.32 1.69
CA GLU A 242 -28.66 12.70 3.02
C GLU A 242 -28.90 11.19 2.86
N GLY A 243 -28.07 10.38 3.53
CA GLY A 243 -28.21 8.91 3.50
C GLY A 243 -27.51 8.18 2.35
N LEU A 244 -26.55 8.81 1.66
CA LEU A 244 -25.72 8.18 0.62
C LEU A 244 -24.22 8.16 0.97
N GLY A 245 -23.49 7.21 0.39
CA GLY A 245 -22.02 7.18 0.42
C GLY A 245 -21.42 7.15 1.83
N SER A 246 -20.40 7.96 2.11
CA SER A 246 -19.68 7.97 3.39
C SER A 246 -20.52 8.36 4.60
N ASP A 247 -21.68 8.97 4.40
CA ASP A 247 -22.61 9.31 5.46
C ASP A 247 -23.41 8.07 5.92
N VAL A 248 -23.63 7.11 5.01
CA VAL A 248 -24.12 5.76 5.36
C VAL A 248 -23.12 5.06 6.26
N GLY A 249 -21.84 4.99 5.86
CA GLY A 249 -20.83 4.27 6.62
C GLY A 249 -20.54 4.84 8.01
N GLN A 250 -20.99 6.06 8.30
CA GLN A 250 -20.92 6.68 9.62
C GLN A 250 -22.16 6.41 10.49
N ASN A 251 -23.26 5.93 9.90
CA ASN A 251 -24.51 5.63 10.59
C ASN A 251 -24.72 4.11 10.69
N PRO A 252 -24.56 3.51 11.89
CA PRO A 252 -24.75 2.08 12.10
C PRO A 252 -26.14 1.56 11.71
N GLU A 253 -27.19 2.36 11.84
CA GLU A 253 -28.56 1.97 11.45
C GLU A 253 -28.69 1.83 9.93
N LEU A 254 -28.11 2.75 9.17
CA LEU A 254 -28.09 2.67 7.70
C LEU A 254 -27.20 1.52 7.22
N VAL A 255 -26.05 1.30 7.87
CA VAL A 255 -25.19 0.14 7.59
C VAL A 255 -25.94 -1.17 7.83
N ALA A 256 -26.64 -1.30 8.96
CA ALA A 256 -27.47 -2.46 9.27
C ALA A 256 -28.55 -2.68 8.20
N LYS A 257 -29.31 -1.63 7.90
CA LYS A 257 -30.41 -1.63 6.92
C LYS A 257 -29.95 -2.10 5.55
N TYR A 258 -28.91 -1.49 4.98
CA TYR A 258 -28.46 -1.81 3.63
C TYR A 258 -27.66 -3.10 3.54
N THR A 259 -26.99 -3.53 4.62
CA THR A 259 -26.40 -4.87 4.69
C THR A 259 -27.49 -5.94 4.66
N ALA A 260 -28.57 -5.76 5.45
CA ALA A 260 -29.71 -6.67 5.44
C ALA A 260 -30.42 -6.69 4.09
N ALA A 261 -30.58 -5.54 3.43
CA ALA A 261 -31.13 -5.45 2.08
C ALA A 261 -30.26 -6.22 1.06
N THR A 262 -28.94 -6.00 1.07
CA THR A 262 -28.00 -6.74 0.21
C THR A 262 -28.11 -8.25 0.44
N ARG A 263 -28.17 -8.69 1.70
CA ARG A 263 -28.32 -10.11 2.06
C ARG A 263 -29.62 -10.73 1.53
N LYS A 264 -30.72 -9.98 1.38
CA LYS A 264 -31.95 -10.50 0.76
C LYS A 264 -31.74 -10.89 -0.70
N GLY A 265 -30.89 -10.17 -1.42
CA GLY A 265 -30.65 -10.36 -2.85
C GLY A 265 -29.55 -11.37 -3.18
N THR A 266 -28.78 -11.85 -2.20
CA THR A 266 -27.68 -12.78 -2.48
C THR A 266 -27.39 -13.78 -1.36
N HIS A 267 -27.00 -14.98 -1.77
CA HIS A 267 -26.43 -16.00 -0.90
C HIS A 267 -24.90 -15.92 -0.80
N LEU A 268 -24.25 -15.12 -1.65
CA LEU A 268 -22.80 -14.96 -1.69
C LEU A 268 -22.28 -14.31 -0.40
N PRO A 269 -20.97 -14.47 -0.08
CA PRO A 269 -20.33 -13.66 0.94
C PRO A 269 -20.50 -12.16 0.69
N ILE A 270 -20.70 -11.40 1.77
CA ILE A 270 -20.85 -9.95 1.71
C ILE A 270 -19.71 -9.29 2.49
N LEU A 271 -18.98 -8.37 1.85
CA LEU A 271 -18.03 -7.49 2.51
C LEU A 271 -18.66 -6.12 2.71
N ALA A 272 -18.60 -5.61 3.94
CA ALA A 272 -18.99 -4.22 4.19
C ALA A 272 -17.74 -3.31 4.13
N LYS A 273 -17.69 -2.38 3.17
CA LYS A 273 -16.52 -1.51 2.96
C LYS A 273 -16.62 -0.23 3.78
N MET A 274 -15.73 -0.11 4.77
CA MET A 274 -15.79 0.91 5.81
C MET A 274 -15.09 2.22 5.44
N THR A 275 -15.69 3.33 5.85
CA THR A 275 -15.12 4.69 5.74
C THR A 275 -14.19 4.97 6.92
N PRO A 276 -12.97 5.51 6.71
CA PRO A 276 -12.10 5.94 7.81
C PRO A 276 -12.48 7.31 8.37
N ASN A 277 -13.52 7.96 7.84
CA ASN A 277 -13.96 9.30 8.21
C ASN A 277 -14.85 9.26 9.47
N ILE A 278 -14.41 8.54 10.49
CA ILE A 278 -15.13 8.31 11.76
C ILE A 278 -14.11 8.05 12.89
N GLY A 279 -14.51 8.28 14.15
CA GLY A 279 -13.68 7.94 15.31
C GLY A 279 -13.53 6.43 15.52
N ASN A 280 -14.67 5.70 15.58
CA ASN A 280 -14.74 4.27 15.90
C ASN A 280 -15.40 3.52 14.74
N MET A 281 -14.60 2.76 13.99
CA MET A 281 -15.07 1.96 12.84
C MET A 281 -15.74 0.66 13.27
N GLU A 282 -15.47 0.21 14.50
CA GLU A 282 -15.97 -1.01 15.09
C GLU A 282 -17.50 -0.98 15.19
N ILE A 283 -18.08 0.19 15.48
CA ILE A 283 -19.53 0.36 15.66
C ILE A 283 -20.30 0.03 14.35
N PRO A 284 -20.04 0.69 13.21
CA PRO A 284 -20.69 0.31 11.95
C PRO A 284 -20.25 -1.08 11.45
N ALA A 285 -19.01 -1.53 11.72
CA ALA A 285 -18.57 -2.87 11.34
C ALA A 285 -19.37 -3.97 12.06
N ILE A 286 -19.64 -3.82 13.36
CA ILE A 286 -20.50 -4.73 14.13
C ILE A 286 -21.92 -4.73 13.55
N ALA A 287 -22.46 -3.54 13.25
CA ALA A 287 -23.79 -3.42 12.66
C ALA A 287 -23.90 -4.16 11.32
N ALA A 288 -22.86 -4.10 10.47
CA ALA A 288 -22.82 -4.87 9.23
C ALA A 288 -22.80 -6.39 9.51
N MET A 289 -21.92 -6.85 10.41
CA MET A 289 -21.80 -8.29 10.74
C MET A 289 -23.10 -8.86 11.33
N GLU A 290 -23.76 -8.12 12.22
CA GLU A 290 -25.05 -8.53 12.83
C GLU A 290 -26.20 -8.57 11.81
N ASN A 291 -26.05 -7.96 10.63
CA ASN A 291 -27.07 -7.86 9.60
C ASN A 291 -26.73 -8.60 8.29
N GLY A 292 -25.77 -9.54 8.34
CA GLY A 292 -25.54 -10.50 7.27
C GLY A 292 -24.27 -10.28 6.44
N ALA A 293 -23.40 -9.33 6.82
CA ALA A 293 -22.04 -9.32 6.29
C ALA A 293 -21.26 -10.58 6.71
N THR A 294 -20.41 -11.06 5.81
CA THR A 294 -19.51 -12.19 6.04
C THR A 294 -18.13 -11.72 6.48
N GLY A 295 -17.72 -10.53 6.04
CA GLY A 295 -16.45 -9.92 6.39
C GLY A 295 -16.46 -8.41 6.19
N ILE A 296 -15.32 -7.79 6.44
CA ILE A 296 -15.15 -6.33 6.35
C ILE A 296 -14.07 -6.01 5.32
N ALA A 297 -14.28 -4.96 4.53
CA ALA A 297 -13.25 -4.35 3.71
C ALA A 297 -12.84 -3.01 4.32
N ALA A 298 -11.56 -2.81 4.66
CA ALA A 298 -11.12 -1.62 5.38
C ALA A 298 -9.72 -1.17 4.97
N ILE A 299 -9.46 0.09 4.61
CA ILE A 299 -10.36 1.27 4.65
C ILE A 299 -10.57 1.90 3.28
N ASN A 300 -11.66 2.66 3.11
CA ASN A 300 -11.80 3.58 1.98
C ASN A 300 -10.87 4.82 2.14
N THR A 301 -11.02 5.79 1.24
CA THR A 301 -10.23 7.04 1.22
C THR A 301 -10.57 7.99 2.37
N ILE A 302 -9.59 8.82 2.74
CA ILE A 302 -9.71 9.82 3.82
C ILE A 302 -10.09 11.18 3.22
N LYS A 303 -11.14 11.84 3.74
CA LYS A 303 -11.58 13.16 3.30
C LYS A 303 -10.45 14.18 3.42
N SER A 304 -10.15 14.93 2.35
CA SER A 304 -9.04 15.88 2.30
C SER A 304 -9.27 17.08 1.37
N ILE A 305 -8.52 18.15 1.65
CA ILE A 305 -8.23 19.27 0.75
C ILE A 305 -6.74 19.17 0.42
N MET A 306 -6.36 19.31 -0.85
CA MET A 306 -5.00 19.00 -1.29
C MET A 306 -4.00 20.12 -0.97
N ASN A 307 -4.38 21.33 -1.34
CA ASN A 307 -3.59 22.56 -1.23
C ASN A 307 -4.53 23.77 -1.31
N VAL A 308 -4.00 24.97 -1.08
CA VAL A 308 -4.68 26.22 -1.42
C VAL A 308 -3.69 27.06 -2.22
N HIS A 309 -4.01 27.37 -3.47
CA HIS A 309 -3.27 28.33 -4.28
C HIS A 309 -3.51 29.73 -3.71
N LEU A 310 -2.44 30.48 -3.41
CA LEU A 310 -2.59 31.76 -2.70
C LEU A 310 -2.97 32.92 -3.62
N ASP A 311 -2.90 32.74 -4.94
CA ASP A 311 -3.25 33.77 -5.91
C ASP A 311 -4.76 33.83 -6.17
N ASP A 312 -5.44 32.68 -6.17
CA ASP A 312 -6.88 32.57 -6.48
C ASP A 312 -7.70 31.83 -5.41
N PHE A 313 -7.05 31.38 -4.33
CA PHE A 313 -7.64 30.64 -3.20
C PHE A 313 -8.34 29.32 -3.57
N ASN A 314 -8.03 28.75 -4.74
CA ASN A 314 -8.54 27.44 -5.14
C ASN A 314 -7.69 26.27 -4.60
N SER A 315 -8.23 25.06 -4.70
CA SER A 315 -7.56 23.80 -4.35
C SER A 315 -7.53 22.85 -5.55
N GLU A 316 -6.53 21.96 -5.63
CA GLU A 316 -6.47 20.94 -6.66
C GLU A 316 -7.27 19.67 -6.27
N PRO A 317 -7.84 18.93 -7.25
CA PRO A 317 -8.05 19.37 -8.62
C PRO A 317 -9.16 20.42 -8.68
N GLN A 318 -9.02 21.39 -9.58
CA GLN A 318 -9.99 22.45 -9.81
C GLN A 318 -10.88 22.11 -10.99
N VAL A 319 -12.20 22.29 -10.85
CA VAL A 319 -13.22 22.14 -11.89
C VAL A 319 -13.96 23.47 -11.99
N ASP A 320 -13.86 24.12 -13.16
CA ASP A 320 -14.54 25.39 -13.48
C ASP A 320 -14.47 26.44 -12.34
N GLY A 321 -13.25 26.77 -11.91
CA GLY A 321 -13.06 27.78 -10.87
C GLY A 321 -13.30 27.31 -9.43
N LYS A 322 -13.62 26.03 -9.19
CA LYS A 322 -13.99 25.51 -7.85
C LYS A 322 -13.30 24.18 -7.54
N SER A 323 -13.30 23.78 -6.27
CA SER A 323 -12.89 22.45 -5.80
C SER A 323 -13.78 22.03 -4.62
N CYS A 324 -13.78 20.74 -4.30
CA CYS A 324 -14.46 20.18 -3.14
C CYS A 324 -13.49 19.35 -2.26
N VAL A 325 -14.00 18.90 -1.11
CA VAL A 325 -13.36 17.85 -0.30
C VAL A 325 -13.35 16.57 -1.12
N GLY A 326 -12.18 15.92 -1.21
CA GLY A 326 -12.02 14.69 -1.97
C GLY A 326 -11.48 13.53 -1.13
N GLY A 327 -11.25 12.38 -1.76
CA GLY A 327 -10.73 11.18 -1.10
C GLY A 327 -9.22 11.05 -1.28
N TYR A 328 -8.47 11.05 -0.17
CA TYR A 328 -7.03 10.86 -0.16
C TYR A 328 -6.65 9.39 -0.03
N SER A 329 -5.67 8.97 -0.83
CA SER A 329 -5.13 7.61 -0.93
C SER A 329 -3.62 7.65 -1.08
N GLY A 330 -2.94 6.51 -0.88
CA GLY A 330 -1.49 6.38 -1.03
C GLY A 330 -0.76 6.02 0.25
N LYS A 331 0.58 6.04 0.21
CA LYS A 331 1.45 5.50 1.27
C LYS A 331 1.14 6.03 2.66
N THR A 332 0.81 7.32 2.76
CA THR A 332 0.52 8.03 4.00
C THR A 332 -0.78 7.61 4.68
N VAL A 333 -1.67 6.90 3.98
CA VAL A 333 -2.90 6.32 4.56
C VAL A 333 -2.60 5.06 5.37
N LYS A 334 -1.51 4.34 5.09
CA LYS A 334 -1.18 3.06 5.72
C LYS A 334 -1.24 3.07 7.26
N PRO A 335 -0.61 4.01 7.98
CA PRO A 335 -0.67 4.01 9.46
C PRO A 335 -2.10 4.14 10.00
N ILE A 336 -2.98 4.84 9.29
CA ILE A 336 -4.38 5.04 9.67
C ILE A 336 -5.18 3.74 9.40
N ALA A 337 -4.94 3.11 8.26
CA ALA A 337 -5.53 1.81 7.94
C ALA A 337 -5.14 0.72 8.96
N LEU A 338 -3.85 0.60 9.27
CA LEU A 338 -3.33 -0.35 10.26
C LEU A 338 -3.95 -0.14 11.64
N ARG A 339 -4.16 1.12 12.05
CA ARG A 339 -4.85 1.45 13.29
C ARG A 339 -6.28 0.88 13.31
N PHE A 340 -7.11 1.21 12.31
CA PHE A 340 -8.49 0.71 12.28
C PHE A 340 -8.58 -0.81 12.22
N ILE A 341 -7.67 -1.46 11.50
CA ILE A 341 -7.59 -2.93 11.46
C ILE A 341 -7.24 -3.49 12.83
N ASN A 342 -6.24 -2.92 13.51
CA ASN A 342 -5.91 -3.31 14.88
C ASN A 342 -7.13 -3.14 15.81
N ASP A 343 -7.79 -1.98 15.76
CA ASP A 343 -8.91 -1.66 16.64
C ASP A 343 -10.04 -2.69 16.47
N MET A 344 -10.39 -3.03 15.22
CA MET A 344 -11.35 -4.12 14.93
C MET A 344 -10.84 -5.50 15.38
N LYS A 345 -9.58 -5.86 15.11
CA LYS A 345 -9.04 -7.18 15.47
C LYS A 345 -8.80 -7.37 16.97
N GLN A 346 -8.73 -6.28 17.74
CA GLN A 346 -8.71 -6.31 19.21
C GLN A 346 -10.12 -6.32 19.82
N HIS A 347 -11.13 -5.90 19.06
CA HIS A 347 -12.50 -5.81 19.56
C HIS A 347 -13.13 -7.21 19.73
N PRO A 348 -13.74 -7.55 20.89
CA PRO A 348 -14.23 -8.90 21.19
C PRO A 348 -15.24 -9.46 20.17
N LYS A 349 -16.08 -8.61 19.58
CA LYS A 349 -17.07 -8.99 18.55
C LYS A 349 -16.50 -9.13 17.14
N LEU A 350 -15.30 -8.59 16.87
CA LEU A 350 -14.74 -8.48 15.52
C LEU A 350 -13.41 -9.21 15.33
N LYS A 351 -12.75 -9.64 16.41
CA LYS A 351 -11.42 -10.30 16.37
C LYS A 351 -11.31 -11.48 15.40
N ASP A 352 -12.40 -12.23 15.21
CA ASP A 352 -12.46 -13.42 14.35
C ASP A 352 -13.10 -13.13 12.98
N VAL A 353 -13.50 -11.88 12.71
CA VAL A 353 -14.12 -11.49 11.44
C VAL A 353 -13.06 -11.43 10.34
N PRO A 354 -13.30 -12.03 9.16
CA PRO A 354 -12.42 -11.87 8.01
C PRO A 354 -12.31 -10.41 7.57
N ILE A 355 -11.08 -9.92 7.38
CA ILE A 355 -10.83 -8.55 6.93
C ILE A 355 -10.02 -8.55 5.64
N SER A 356 -10.59 -7.90 4.63
CA SER A 356 -9.91 -7.47 3.41
C SER A 356 -9.27 -6.09 3.65
N GLY A 357 -7.98 -6.07 3.97
CA GLY A 357 -7.23 -4.87 4.33
C GLY A 357 -6.74 -4.05 3.14
N MET A 358 -6.81 -2.72 3.22
CA MET A 358 -6.31 -1.82 2.18
C MET A 358 -5.96 -0.43 2.73
N GLY A 359 -5.13 0.30 1.97
CA GLY A 359 -4.70 1.66 2.28
C GLY A 359 -3.19 1.79 2.31
N GLY A 360 -2.59 2.33 1.24
CA GLY A 360 -1.15 2.63 1.20
C GLY A 360 -0.21 1.43 1.09
N ILE A 361 -0.69 0.29 0.56
CA ILE A 361 0.14 -0.88 0.24
C ILE A 361 0.88 -0.64 -1.07
N GLU A 362 2.21 -0.59 -1.01
CA GLU A 362 3.08 -0.42 -2.18
C GLU A 362 4.08 -1.57 -2.34
N THR A 363 4.48 -2.21 -1.24
CA THR A 363 5.45 -3.33 -1.23
C THR A 363 4.88 -4.58 -0.56
N TRP A 364 5.55 -5.71 -0.75
CA TRP A 364 5.19 -6.96 -0.07
C TRP A 364 5.31 -6.83 1.46
N ARG A 365 6.20 -5.95 1.95
CA ARG A 365 6.34 -5.67 3.40
C ARG A 365 5.13 -4.95 3.94
N ASP A 366 4.61 -3.98 3.18
CA ASP A 366 3.34 -3.33 3.54
C ASP A 366 2.25 -4.38 3.66
N GLY A 367 2.08 -5.24 2.64
CA GLY A 367 1.08 -6.32 2.69
C GLY A 367 1.28 -7.27 3.88
N ALA A 368 2.52 -7.67 4.16
CA ALA A 368 2.85 -8.51 5.31
C ALA A 368 2.49 -7.87 6.65
N GLU A 369 2.58 -6.55 6.79
CA GLU A 369 2.15 -5.84 8.00
C GLU A 369 0.63 -5.91 8.21
N PHE A 370 -0.17 -5.73 7.15
CA PHE A 370 -1.62 -5.90 7.21
C PHE A 370 -2.00 -7.33 7.60
N ILE A 371 -1.35 -8.33 6.99
CA ILE A 371 -1.56 -9.74 7.35
C ILE A 371 -1.17 -9.99 8.81
N ALA A 372 -0.02 -9.48 9.25
CA ALA A 372 0.42 -9.63 10.64
C ALA A 372 -0.54 -8.97 11.66
N LEU A 373 -1.31 -7.97 11.24
CA LEU A 373 -2.39 -7.37 12.05
C LEU A 373 -3.74 -8.10 11.95
N GLY A 374 -3.84 -9.12 11.10
CA GLY A 374 -5.01 -10.00 11.05
C GLY A 374 -5.77 -10.00 9.73
N CYS A 375 -5.34 -9.26 8.71
CA CYS A 375 -5.99 -9.34 7.40
C CYS A 375 -5.67 -10.67 6.70
N GLU A 376 -6.69 -11.31 6.15
CA GLU A 376 -6.55 -12.53 5.35
C GLU A 376 -6.41 -12.19 3.86
N ASN A 377 -7.09 -11.13 3.41
CA ASN A 377 -7.05 -10.62 2.03
C ASN A 377 -6.59 -9.16 2.01
N LEU A 378 -5.99 -8.72 0.89
CA LEU A 378 -5.47 -7.37 0.72
C LEU A 378 -5.96 -6.76 -0.60
N GLN A 379 -6.48 -5.53 -0.57
CA GLN A 379 -6.82 -4.78 -1.79
C GLN A 379 -5.87 -3.61 -2.06
N ILE A 380 -5.55 -3.38 -3.32
CA ILE A 380 -4.52 -2.43 -3.75
C ILE A 380 -5.01 -1.56 -4.92
N THR A 381 -4.76 -0.24 -4.84
CA THR A 381 -5.16 0.74 -5.88
C THR A 381 -4.05 1.72 -6.22
N THR A 382 -3.64 2.56 -5.27
CA THR A 382 -2.80 3.74 -5.56
C THR A 382 -1.44 3.36 -6.15
N SER A 383 -0.83 2.29 -5.66
CA SER A 383 0.43 1.78 -6.23
C SER A 383 0.24 1.22 -7.64
N VAL A 384 -0.92 0.66 -7.97
CA VAL A 384 -1.25 0.25 -9.34
C VAL A 384 -1.46 1.47 -10.25
N MET A 385 -2.16 2.50 -9.79
CA MET A 385 -2.29 3.77 -10.53
C MET A 385 -0.92 4.37 -10.86
N GLN A 386 0.02 4.30 -9.92
CA GLN A 386 1.34 4.90 -10.10
C GLN A 386 2.32 4.01 -10.88
N TYR A 387 2.29 2.69 -10.66
CA TYR A 387 3.35 1.78 -11.11
C TYR A 387 2.87 0.66 -12.02
N GLY A 388 1.56 0.54 -12.25
CA GLY A 388 0.90 -0.48 -13.06
C GLY A 388 0.77 -1.83 -12.36
N TYR A 389 0.01 -2.75 -12.97
CA TYR A 389 -0.27 -4.09 -12.42
C TYR A 389 0.96 -4.94 -12.13
N ARG A 390 2.09 -4.66 -12.79
CA ARG A 390 3.37 -5.40 -12.66
C ARG A 390 3.97 -5.43 -11.26
N ILE A 391 3.47 -4.61 -10.33
CA ILE A 391 3.90 -4.67 -8.93
C ILE A 391 3.57 -6.03 -8.30
N ILE A 392 2.58 -6.76 -8.84
CA ILE A 392 2.17 -8.08 -8.34
C ILE A 392 3.31 -9.09 -8.31
N ASP A 393 4.22 -9.05 -9.29
CA ASP A 393 5.41 -9.90 -9.32
C ASP A 393 6.22 -9.75 -8.02
N ASP A 394 6.45 -8.50 -7.61
CA ASP A 394 7.27 -8.17 -6.44
C ASP A 394 6.50 -8.37 -5.13
N LEU A 395 5.17 -8.24 -5.15
CA LEU A 395 4.29 -8.56 -4.04
C LEU A 395 4.32 -10.07 -3.72
N ILE A 396 4.11 -10.91 -4.73
CA ILE A 396 4.07 -12.37 -4.61
C ILE A 396 5.46 -12.92 -4.26
N ASP A 397 6.49 -12.58 -5.06
CA ASP A 397 7.84 -13.12 -4.86
C ASP A 397 8.43 -12.69 -3.52
N GLY A 398 8.25 -11.41 -3.16
CA GLY A 398 8.74 -10.87 -1.90
C GLY A 398 8.07 -11.48 -0.67
N LEU A 399 6.74 -11.63 -0.68
CA LEU A 399 6.00 -12.26 0.42
C LEU A 399 6.35 -13.75 0.56
N SER A 400 6.34 -14.49 -0.56
CA SER A 400 6.64 -15.92 -0.58
C SER A 400 8.04 -16.22 -0.05
N SER A 401 9.03 -15.48 -0.53
CA SER A 401 10.43 -15.59 -0.07
C SER A 401 10.56 -15.28 1.42
N TYR A 402 9.92 -14.20 1.90
CA TYR A 402 9.95 -13.85 3.32
C TYR A 402 9.37 -14.95 4.20
N LEU A 403 8.23 -15.54 3.80
CA LEU A 403 7.58 -16.58 4.58
C LEU A 403 8.43 -17.85 4.63
N GLY A 404 8.97 -18.31 3.50
CA GLY A 404 9.84 -19.49 3.44
C GLY A 404 11.13 -19.34 4.27
N GLU A 405 11.70 -18.14 4.32
CA GLU A 405 12.88 -17.84 5.14
C GLU A 405 12.60 -17.83 6.63
N LYS A 406 11.43 -17.33 7.02
CA LYS A 406 10.99 -17.37 8.41
C LYS A 406 10.50 -18.75 8.83
N GLY A 407 10.43 -19.70 7.91
CA GLY A 407 9.99 -21.07 8.16
C GLY A 407 8.48 -21.19 8.32
N TYR A 408 7.71 -20.21 7.85
CA TYR A 408 6.26 -20.34 7.78
C TYR A 408 5.86 -21.31 6.67
N LYS A 409 4.74 -22.02 6.87
CA LYS A 409 4.21 -22.98 5.89
C LYS A 409 3.03 -22.45 5.08
N SER A 410 2.42 -21.35 5.52
CA SER A 410 1.30 -20.69 4.84
C SER A 410 1.19 -19.23 5.27
N VAL A 411 0.47 -18.43 4.49
CA VAL A 411 0.12 -17.04 4.87
C VAL A 411 -0.66 -17.01 6.19
N ARG A 412 -1.53 -18.00 6.41
CA ARG A 412 -2.38 -18.12 7.61
C ARG A 412 -1.57 -18.13 8.92
N GLU A 413 -0.37 -18.70 8.92
CA GLU A 413 0.48 -18.71 10.13
C GLU A 413 0.95 -17.32 10.54
N MET A 414 0.91 -16.33 9.64
CA MET A 414 1.28 -14.94 9.94
C MET A 414 0.10 -14.10 10.41
N VAL A 415 -1.14 -14.49 10.07
CA VAL A 415 -2.36 -13.72 10.37
C VAL A 415 -2.44 -13.41 11.87
N GLY A 416 -2.48 -12.12 12.20
CA GLY A 416 -2.65 -11.64 13.58
C GLY A 416 -1.43 -11.77 14.50
N LYS A 417 -0.26 -12.21 14.01
CA LYS A 417 0.96 -12.39 14.83
C LYS A 417 1.45 -11.13 15.56
N ALA A 418 1.11 -9.95 15.05
CA ALA A 418 1.47 -8.68 15.66
C ALA A 418 0.49 -8.22 16.75
N LEU A 419 -0.75 -8.73 16.78
CA LEU A 419 -1.80 -8.26 17.71
C LEU A 419 -1.39 -8.34 19.19
N PRO A 420 -0.75 -9.42 19.70
CA PRO A 420 -0.33 -9.47 21.10
C PRO A 420 0.79 -8.49 21.47
N LYS A 421 1.42 -7.83 20.48
CA LYS A 421 2.48 -6.83 20.68
C LYS A 421 1.93 -5.40 20.72
N LEU A 422 0.70 -5.18 20.26
CA LEU A 422 0.01 -3.91 20.32
C LEU A 422 -0.84 -3.87 21.59
N VAL A 423 -0.28 -3.25 22.62
CA VAL A 423 -0.91 -3.13 23.94
C VAL A 423 -1.29 -1.67 24.20
N SER A 424 -2.15 -1.45 25.19
CA SER A 424 -2.49 -0.09 25.61
C SER A 424 -1.26 0.67 26.09
N ALA A 425 -1.33 2.00 26.07
CA ALA A 425 -0.23 2.85 26.51
C ALA A 425 0.18 2.53 27.95
N GLU A 426 -0.77 2.22 28.83
CA GLU A 426 -0.57 1.90 30.25
C GLU A 426 0.24 0.60 30.42
N ALA A 427 0.07 -0.38 29.54
CA ALA A 427 0.75 -1.67 29.59
C ALA A 427 2.23 -1.62 29.13
N LEU A 428 2.68 -0.50 28.54
CA LEU A 428 4.08 -0.34 28.15
C LEU A 428 5.02 -0.29 29.36
N ASN A 429 6.14 -1.01 29.28
CA ASN A 429 7.16 -1.04 30.32
C ASN A 429 7.84 0.34 30.49
N ARG A 430 7.51 1.03 31.59
CA ARG A 430 8.08 2.33 31.99
C ARG A 430 9.27 2.22 32.96
N GLN A 431 9.64 1.02 33.38
CA GLN A 431 10.73 0.77 34.33
C GLN A 431 12.10 0.58 33.63
N SER A 432 12.13 0.71 32.31
CA SER A 432 13.35 0.51 31.52
C SER A 432 13.45 1.51 30.37
N ILE A 433 14.68 1.80 29.98
CA ILE A 433 15.03 2.77 28.94
C ILE A 433 15.96 2.11 27.92
N SER A 434 15.76 2.42 26.64
CA SER A 434 16.71 2.11 25.58
C SER A 434 17.37 3.42 25.15
N TYR A 435 18.69 3.51 25.28
CA TYR A 435 19.44 4.67 24.82
C TYR A 435 19.82 4.52 23.34
N PRO A 436 19.91 5.61 22.57
CA PRO A 436 20.40 5.55 21.21
C PRO A 436 21.88 5.12 21.15
N LYS A 437 22.18 4.16 20.28
CA LYS A 437 23.55 3.71 19.99
C LYS A 437 24.00 4.35 18.67
N PHE A 438 25.10 5.10 18.74
CA PHE A 438 25.70 5.78 17.59
C PHE A 438 26.80 4.93 16.96
N ASP A 439 26.64 4.62 15.68
CA ASP A 439 27.70 4.09 14.83
C ASP A 439 28.53 5.24 14.27
N LYS A 440 29.72 5.44 14.84
CA LYS A 440 30.63 6.52 14.43
C LYS A 440 31.23 6.30 13.04
N GLY A 441 31.30 5.06 12.57
CA GLY A 441 31.83 4.70 11.25
C GLY A 441 30.86 5.09 10.14
N ASN A 442 29.56 4.84 10.35
CA ASN A 442 28.52 5.20 9.40
C ASN A 442 28.04 6.66 9.55
N CYS A 443 28.38 7.34 10.65
CA CYS A 443 28.01 8.73 10.88
C CYS A 443 28.76 9.69 9.93
N ILE A 444 27.99 10.45 9.15
CA ILE A 444 28.48 11.46 8.18
C ILE A 444 28.64 12.87 8.75
N GLY A 445 28.45 13.08 10.06
CA GLY A 445 28.67 14.39 10.72
C GLY A 445 27.61 15.47 10.44
N CYS A 446 26.51 15.18 9.73
CA CYS A 446 25.51 16.18 9.30
C CYS A 446 24.79 16.98 10.41
N GLY A 447 24.92 16.62 11.69
CA GLY A 447 24.29 17.35 12.80
C GLY A 447 22.76 17.27 12.91
N ARG A 448 22.03 16.60 12.00
CA ARG A 448 20.54 16.53 12.06
C ARG A 448 20.01 15.97 13.38
N CYS A 449 20.65 14.93 13.91
CA CYS A 449 20.30 14.36 15.21
C CYS A 449 20.54 15.32 16.38
N TYR A 450 21.58 16.17 16.28
CA TYR A 450 21.83 17.24 17.24
C TYR A 450 20.68 18.27 17.17
N LEU A 451 20.38 18.81 15.99
CA LEU A 451 19.30 19.80 15.80
C LEU A 451 17.96 19.28 16.33
N SER A 452 17.55 18.06 15.93
CA SER A 452 16.29 17.49 16.41
C SER A 452 16.25 17.25 17.92
N CYS A 453 17.39 16.95 18.54
CA CYS A 453 17.44 16.78 19.99
C CYS A 453 17.50 18.13 20.72
N TYR A 454 18.16 19.12 20.14
CA TYR A 454 18.34 20.44 20.73
C TYR A 454 17.05 21.27 20.64
N ASP A 455 16.40 21.34 19.47
CA ASP A 455 15.21 22.17 19.25
C ASP A 455 13.89 21.42 19.48
N GLY A 456 13.89 20.10 19.30
CA GLY A 456 12.69 19.26 19.36
C GLY A 456 12.75 18.13 20.40
N GLY A 457 13.70 18.18 21.32
CA GLY A 457 13.95 17.11 22.27
C GLY A 457 14.45 17.60 23.62
N HIS A 458 15.55 16.99 24.10
CA HIS A 458 16.04 17.10 25.47
C HIS A 458 17.49 17.62 25.56
N GLN A 459 17.99 18.27 24.49
CA GLN A 459 19.35 18.85 24.44
C GLN A 459 20.46 17.84 24.81
N ALA A 460 20.19 16.54 24.60
CA ALA A 460 21.02 15.42 25.04
C ALA A 460 22.09 15.02 24.03
N ILE A 461 22.33 15.84 23.01
CA ILE A 461 23.36 15.63 22.00
C ILE A 461 24.09 16.97 21.88
N LYS A 462 25.42 16.94 21.80
CA LYS A 462 26.23 18.09 21.42
C LYS A 462 27.03 17.80 20.15
N MET A 463 27.41 18.82 19.42
CA MET A 463 28.41 18.69 18.37
C MET A 463 29.81 18.67 19.02
N ASP A 464 30.61 17.67 18.67
CA ASP A 464 32.02 17.61 19.02
C ASP A 464 32.78 18.51 18.03
N GLU A 465 33.24 19.68 18.48
CA GLU A 465 33.86 20.72 17.63
C GLU A 465 35.14 20.22 16.95
N ASP A 466 35.93 19.37 17.62
CA ASP A 466 37.18 18.84 17.07
C ASP A 466 36.93 17.79 15.98
N LYS A 467 35.83 17.02 16.10
CA LYS A 467 35.55 15.86 15.24
C LYS A 467 34.43 16.10 14.23
N GLY A 468 33.72 17.22 14.34
CA GLY A 468 32.53 17.54 13.52
C GLY A 468 31.41 16.50 13.63
N LYS A 469 31.33 15.74 14.73
CA LYS A 469 30.37 14.63 14.90
C LYS A 469 29.51 14.79 16.15
N PRO A 470 28.24 14.36 16.10
CA PRO A 470 27.35 14.39 17.26
C PRO A 470 27.84 13.44 18.36
N LYS A 471 27.78 13.91 19.61
CA LYS A 471 28.12 13.17 20.81
C LYS A 471 26.93 13.18 21.76
N LEU A 472 26.46 11.97 22.12
CA LEU A 472 25.41 11.80 23.11
C LEU A 472 25.90 12.24 24.50
N LEU A 473 25.12 13.10 25.13
CA LEU A 473 25.23 13.44 26.54
C LEU A 473 24.27 12.51 27.30
N ALA A 474 24.83 11.42 27.84
CA ALA A 474 24.05 10.29 28.30
C ALA A 474 23.17 10.61 29.53
N LYS A 475 23.53 11.63 30.32
CA LYS A 475 22.81 12.01 31.54
C LYS A 475 21.50 12.75 31.23
N GLU A 476 21.47 13.48 30.12
CA GLU A 476 20.35 14.28 29.65
C GLU A 476 19.42 13.46 28.74
N CYS A 477 19.89 12.31 28.23
CA CYS A 477 19.11 11.52 27.29
C CYS A 477 17.96 10.78 27.97
N VAL A 478 16.76 10.91 27.42
CA VAL A 478 15.57 10.18 27.88
C VAL A 478 15.18 8.99 26.98
N GLY A 479 15.99 8.68 25.96
CA GLY A 479 15.75 7.54 25.08
C GLY A 479 14.54 7.69 24.14
N CYS A 480 14.12 8.91 23.78
CA CYS A 480 12.98 9.14 22.88
C CYS A 480 13.22 8.67 21.43
N HIS A 481 14.48 8.41 21.05
CA HIS A 481 14.89 7.94 19.73
C HIS A 481 14.56 8.85 18.52
N LEU A 482 14.09 10.09 18.72
CA LEU A 482 13.89 11.06 17.63
C LEU A 482 15.14 11.21 16.76
N CYS A 483 16.32 11.23 17.37
CA CYS A 483 17.61 11.28 16.69
C CYS A 483 17.83 10.11 15.71
N ALA A 484 17.32 8.92 16.02
CA ALA A 484 17.41 7.75 15.14
C ALA A 484 16.47 7.87 13.94
N VAL A 485 15.24 8.36 14.17
CA VAL A 485 14.22 8.53 13.13
C VAL A 485 14.64 9.56 12.08
N VAL A 486 15.32 10.64 12.48
CA VAL A 486 15.78 11.70 11.54
C VAL A 486 17.13 11.40 10.90
N CYS A 487 17.82 10.32 11.27
CA CYS A 487 19.15 10.01 10.78
C CYS A 487 19.09 9.55 9.31
N PRO A 488 19.67 10.28 8.34
CA PRO A 488 19.49 9.97 6.92
C PRO A 488 20.23 8.70 6.47
N VAL A 489 21.23 8.26 7.23
CA VAL A 489 22.09 7.11 6.89
C VAL A 489 21.93 5.94 7.86
N GLY A 490 20.98 6.02 8.81
CA GLY A 490 20.76 4.95 9.79
C GLY A 490 21.93 4.71 10.74
N ALA A 491 22.78 5.71 10.99
CA ALA A 491 23.94 5.60 11.89
C ALA A 491 23.56 5.60 13.39
N ILE A 492 22.27 5.65 13.73
CA ILE A 492 21.78 5.63 15.10
C ILE A 492 20.73 4.54 15.21
N SER A 493 20.88 3.64 16.17
CA SER A 493 20.00 2.48 16.41
C SER A 493 19.57 2.40 17.87
N ALA A 494 18.61 1.51 18.16
CA ALA A 494 18.27 1.19 19.54
C ALA A 494 19.44 0.47 20.23
N GLY A 495 19.88 1.01 21.36
CA GLY A 495 20.87 0.37 22.22
C GLY A 495 20.25 -0.73 23.08
N LYS A 496 21.06 -1.28 24.00
CA LYS A 496 20.55 -2.24 24.98
C LYS A 496 19.58 -1.53 25.93
N ARG A 497 18.42 -2.13 26.15
CA ARG A 497 17.46 -1.69 27.17
C ARG A 497 18.00 -1.98 28.57
N VAL A 498 17.98 -0.99 29.45
CA VAL A 498 18.46 -1.05 30.84
C VAL A 498 17.37 -0.62 31.81
N ALA A 499 17.40 -1.11 33.05
CA ALA A 499 16.48 -0.65 34.08
C ALA A 499 16.77 0.82 34.45
N ILE A 500 15.71 1.60 34.68
CA ILE A 500 15.84 2.95 35.21
C ILE A 500 16.16 2.80 36.71
N LYS A 501 17.30 3.36 37.14
CA LYS A 501 17.60 3.49 38.57
C LYS A 501 16.92 4.75 39.07
N HIS A 502 15.91 4.59 39.92
CA HIS A 502 15.24 5.70 40.60
C HIS A 502 16.14 6.31 41.68
#